data_AF-A0A7V4PB28-F1
#
_entry.id   AF-A0A7V4PB28-F1
#
_cell.length_a   1.000
_cell.length_b   1.000
_cell.length_c   1.000
_cell.angle_alpha   90.00
_cell.angle_beta   90.00
_cell.angle_gamma   90.00
#
_symmetry.space_group_name_H-M   'P 1'
#
loop_
_entity.id
_entity.type
_entity.pdbx_description
1 polymer ?
#
loop_
_entity_poly.entity_id
_entity_poly.type
_entity_poly.pdbx_seq_one_letter_code
_entity_poly.pdbx_strand_id
1 'polypeptide(L)'
;DESVAAACRVVLEGTFGPAGSDDPNTLLKRLVEAAGSERHEWPTSLLRRIWELLMELEPGRRKSARHEARWLNLLGYALRPGYGLAVDDWRVAETWKTVQGKLAHAAPTSRTESLILWRRIAGGLIPGQQRALAEPLLATVRALHKRHTSGGGKGSDPTFQPHEALEVLRLLGALEHLPVESKIELGRMLLDLLPKKKLEPIRAAVAWALGRLGARQPAYGPLNSVVPVGEAAAWLERLLAEERPDAMVQFTVVNLSRRTGDRFRDLADDVRARVLDWLADQGAGEHARALVREGGQLDAEEQSRVFGEALPKGLRLM
;
A
#
# COMPACT_ATOMS: atom_id res chain seq x y z
N ASP A 1 -21.25 -12.41 15.02
CA ASP A 1 -22.67 -12.20 15.35
C ASP A 1 -23.44 -12.19 14.03
N GLU A 2 -24.32 -13.18 13.83
CA GLU A 2 -25.11 -13.33 12.61
C GLU A 2 -26.11 -12.18 12.44
N SER A 3 -26.58 -11.59 13.55
CA SER A 3 -27.49 -10.44 13.52
C SER A 3 -26.82 -9.19 12.93
N VAL A 4 -25.55 -8.95 13.29
CA VAL A 4 -24.76 -7.84 12.73
C VAL A 4 -24.54 -8.02 11.23
N ALA A 5 -24.20 -9.23 10.79
CA ALA A 5 -24.04 -9.52 9.36
C ALA A 5 -25.35 -9.33 8.58
N ALA A 6 -26.49 -9.70 9.16
CA ALA A 6 -27.81 -9.46 8.57
C ALA A 6 -28.14 -7.96 8.47
N ALA A 7 -27.82 -7.17 9.51
CA ALA A 7 -27.99 -5.72 9.48
C ALA A 7 -27.12 -5.06 8.40
N CYS A 8 -25.85 -5.47 8.27
CA CYS A 8 -24.97 -5.02 7.19
C CYS A 8 -25.51 -5.40 5.80
N ARG A 9 -26.10 -6.60 5.64
CA ARG A 9 -26.72 -7.03 4.38
C ARG A 9 -27.82 -6.05 3.94
N VAL A 10 -28.73 -5.66 4.84
CA VAL A 10 -29.80 -4.71 4.52
C VAL A 10 -29.23 -3.39 3.98
N VAL A 11 -28.19 -2.85 4.63
CA VAL A 11 -27.53 -1.61 4.18
C VAL A 11 -26.88 -1.76 2.81
N LEU A 12 -26.23 -2.90 2.55
CA LEU A 12 -25.59 -3.19 1.27
C LEU A 12 -26.61 -3.39 0.16
N GLU A 13 -27.73 -4.09 0.42
CA GLU A 13 -28.82 -4.29 -0.53
C GLU A 13 -29.54 -2.98 -0.86
N GLY A 14 -29.78 -2.12 0.12
CA GLY A 14 -30.34 -0.78 -0.09
C GLY A 14 -29.47 0.13 -0.97
N THR A 15 -28.17 -0.15 -1.06
CA THR A 15 -27.22 0.61 -1.89
C THR A 15 -26.97 -0.06 -3.25
N PHE A 16 -26.57 -1.34 -3.24
CA PHE A 16 -26.11 -2.07 -4.43
C PHE A 16 -27.14 -3.05 -5.01
N GLY A 17 -28.17 -3.42 -4.26
CA GLY A 17 -29.21 -4.34 -4.73
C GLY A 17 -30.00 -3.79 -5.92
N PRO A 18 -30.71 -4.63 -6.70
CA PRO A 18 -31.41 -4.19 -7.92
C PRO A 18 -32.37 -3.01 -7.71
N ALA A 19 -33.10 -3.00 -6.60
CA ALA A 19 -34.01 -1.92 -6.20
C ALA A 19 -33.38 -0.89 -5.26
N GLY A 20 -32.09 -1.05 -4.91
CA GLY A 20 -31.39 -0.15 -3.99
C GLY A 20 -31.24 1.26 -4.58
N SER A 21 -31.66 2.26 -3.81
CA SER A 21 -31.64 3.68 -4.19
C SER A 21 -30.87 4.55 -3.20
N ASP A 22 -30.33 3.96 -2.13
CA ASP A 22 -29.63 4.71 -1.10
C ASP A 22 -28.35 5.35 -1.63
N ASP A 23 -27.99 6.52 -1.07
CA ASP A 23 -26.76 7.20 -1.46
C ASP A 23 -25.52 6.36 -1.05
N PRO A 24 -24.66 5.93 -2.00
CA PRO A 24 -23.42 5.23 -1.69
C PRO A 24 -22.41 6.08 -0.88
N ASN A 25 -22.53 7.41 -0.84
CA ASN A 25 -21.69 8.26 0.02
C ASN A 25 -22.00 8.11 1.51
N THR A 26 -23.23 7.73 1.87
CA THR A 26 -23.62 7.50 3.27
C THR A 26 -23.40 6.06 3.71
N LEU A 27 -22.98 5.18 2.78
CA LEU A 27 -22.83 3.74 3.00
C LEU A 27 -22.01 3.41 4.26
N LEU A 28 -20.81 4.00 4.39
CA LEU A 28 -19.93 3.69 5.51
C LEU A 28 -20.55 4.08 6.85
N LYS A 29 -21.21 5.24 6.92
CA LYS A 29 -21.90 5.71 8.13
C LYS A 29 -23.00 4.71 8.53
N ARG A 30 -23.84 4.31 7.57
CA ARG A 30 -24.92 3.35 7.80
C ARG A 30 -24.40 1.96 8.19
N LEU A 31 -23.26 1.55 7.64
CA LEU A 31 -22.61 0.29 8.05
C LEU A 31 -22.05 0.35 9.48
N VAL A 32 -21.46 1.48 9.89
CA VAL A 32 -21.00 1.69 11.28
C VAL A 32 -22.18 1.65 12.25
N GLU A 33 -23.28 2.34 11.90
CA GLU A 33 -24.52 2.31 12.67
C GLU A 33 -25.08 0.87 12.78
N ALA A 34 -25.14 0.14 11.66
CA ALA A 34 -25.61 -1.26 11.63
C ALA A 34 -24.68 -2.23 12.39
N ALA A 35 -23.37 -1.98 12.38
CA ALA A 35 -22.38 -2.80 13.06
C ALA A 35 -22.27 -2.50 14.57
N GLY A 36 -22.84 -1.38 15.04
CA GLY A 36 -22.77 -0.95 16.44
C GLY A 36 -21.36 -0.68 16.94
N SER A 37 -20.39 -0.51 16.03
CA SER A 37 -18.97 -0.32 16.36
C SER A 37 -18.25 0.41 15.24
N GLU A 38 -17.18 1.12 15.59
CA GLU A 38 -16.38 1.87 14.63
C GLU A 38 -15.70 0.93 13.62
N ARG A 39 -15.49 1.41 12.39
CA ARG A 39 -14.98 0.54 11.30
C ARG A 39 -13.65 -0.17 11.62
N HIS A 40 -12.78 0.49 12.37
CA HIS A 40 -11.47 -0.04 12.74
C HIS A 40 -11.57 -1.15 13.80
N GLU A 41 -12.75 -1.34 14.38
CA GLU A 41 -13.05 -2.35 15.37
C GLU A 41 -13.73 -3.59 14.81
N TRP A 42 -14.12 -3.56 13.54
CA TRP A 42 -14.81 -4.68 12.91
C TRP A 42 -13.89 -5.92 12.89
N PRO A 43 -14.37 -7.07 13.40
CA PRO A 43 -13.60 -8.29 13.42
C PRO A 43 -13.42 -8.83 12.00
N THR A 44 -12.32 -9.55 11.77
CA THR A 44 -11.99 -10.13 10.46
C THR A 44 -13.11 -11.00 9.89
N SER A 45 -13.83 -11.75 10.73
CA SER A 45 -14.98 -12.56 10.30
C SER A 45 -16.13 -11.74 9.72
N LEU A 46 -16.46 -10.58 10.32
CA LEU A 46 -17.46 -9.66 9.78
C LEU A 46 -16.98 -9.05 8.45
N LEU A 47 -15.71 -8.66 8.38
CA LEU A 47 -15.12 -8.13 7.15
C LEU A 47 -15.21 -9.15 5.99
N ARG A 48 -14.87 -10.43 6.22
CA ARG A 48 -15.01 -11.46 5.17
C ARG A 48 -16.46 -11.71 4.79
N ARG A 49 -17.40 -11.58 5.73
CA ARG A 49 -18.83 -11.63 5.42
C ARG A 49 -19.27 -10.43 4.57
N ILE A 50 -18.81 -9.22 4.87
CA ILE A 50 -19.05 -8.02 4.05
C ILE A 50 -18.49 -8.22 2.64
N TRP A 51 -17.30 -8.81 2.50
CA TRP A 51 -16.74 -9.15 1.18
C TRP A 51 -17.66 -10.09 0.40
N GLU A 52 -18.17 -11.16 1.03
CA GLU A 52 -19.10 -12.11 0.38
C GLU A 52 -20.35 -11.40 -0.13
N LEU A 53 -20.96 -10.56 0.73
CA LEU A 53 -22.14 -9.76 0.38
C LEU A 53 -21.87 -8.80 -0.78
N LEU A 54 -20.70 -8.16 -0.83
CA LEU A 54 -20.33 -7.27 -1.92
C LEU A 54 -20.17 -8.02 -3.24
N MET A 55 -19.62 -9.23 -3.20
CA MET A 55 -19.47 -10.09 -4.38
C MET A 55 -20.83 -10.59 -4.88
N GLU A 56 -21.76 -10.94 -3.98
CA GLU A 56 -23.17 -11.25 -4.33
C GLU A 56 -23.84 -10.05 -5.03
N LEU A 57 -23.54 -8.82 -4.58
CA LEU A 57 -24.11 -7.57 -5.06
C LEU A 57 -23.24 -6.87 -6.13
N GLU A 58 -22.28 -7.58 -6.74
CA GLU A 58 -21.34 -7.03 -7.73
C GLU A 58 -22.02 -6.23 -8.86
N PRO A 59 -23.16 -6.67 -9.43
CA PRO A 59 -23.83 -5.90 -10.49
C PRO A 59 -24.18 -4.47 -10.09
N GLY A 60 -24.45 -4.24 -8.80
CA GLY A 60 -24.80 -2.94 -8.24
C GLY A 60 -23.72 -1.87 -8.39
N ARG A 61 -22.45 -2.27 -8.52
CA ARG A 61 -21.34 -1.32 -8.72
C ARG A 61 -21.44 -0.59 -10.06
N ARG A 62 -22.11 -1.18 -11.05
CA ARG A 62 -22.28 -0.61 -12.41
C ARG A 62 -23.32 0.51 -12.50
N LYS A 63 -24.09 0.77 -11.42
CA LYS A 63 -25.13 1.80 -11.40
C LYS A 63 -24.59 3.20 -11.67
N SER A 64 -23.42 3.53 -11.13
CA SER A 64 -22.69 4.78 -11.42
C SER A 64 -21.25 4.71 -10.94
N ALA A 65 -20.40 5.61 -11.43
CA ALA A 65 -19.01 5.73 -10.97
C ALA A 65 -18.87 5.91 -9.45
N ARG A 66 -19.88 6.51 -8.81
CA ARG A 66 -19.93 6.66 -7.35
C ARG A 66 -20.18 5.32 -6.64
N HIS A 67 -21.07 4.48 -7.19
CA HIS A 67 -21.29 3.14 -6.67
C HIS A 67 -20.04 2.29 -6.83
N GLU A 68 -19.41 2.32 -8.00
CA GLU A 68 -18.17 1.58 -8.23
C GLU A 68 -17.06 1.99 -7.27
N ALA A 69 -16.80 3.29 -7.13
CA ALA A 69 -15.77 3.79 -6.21
C ALA A 69 -16.01 3.30 -4.78
N ARG A 70 -17.25 3.37 -4.28
CA ARG A 70 -17.59 2.92 -2.92
C ARG A 70 -17.53 1.41 -2.76
N TRP A 71 -17.94 0.66 -3.78
CA TRP A 71 -17.86 -0.79 -3.80
C TRP A 71 -16.42 -1.27 -3.79
N LEU A 72 -15.54 -0.73 -4.65
CA LEU A 72 -14.11 -1.06 -4.70
C LEU A 72 -13.41 -0.72 -3.37
N ASN A 73 -13.70 0.47 -2.82
CA ASN A 73 -13.13 0.88 -1.54
C ASN A 73 -13.47 -0.13 -0.43
N LEU A 74 -14.76 -0.46 -0.29
CA LEU A 74 -15.22 -1.35 0.77
C LEU A 74 -14.78 -2.80 0.53
N LEU A 75 -14.73 -3.27 -0.72
CA LEU A 75 -14.25 -4.61 -1.05
C LEU A 75 -12.77 -4.78 -0.64
N GLY A 76 -11.92 -3.81 -0.98
CA GLY A 76 -10.52 -3.82 -0.58
C GLY A 76 -10.36 -3.71 0.92
N TYR A 77 -11.17 -2.87 1.59
CA TYR A 77 -11.18 -2.76 3.04
C TYR A 77 -11.57 -4.08 3.71
N ALA A 78 -12.62 -4.74 3.23
CA ALA A 78 -13.13 -6.01 3.74
C ALA A 78 -12.16 -7.18 3.58
N LEU A 79 -11.27 -7.13 2.58
CA LEU A 79 -10.35 -8.23 2.26
C LEU A 79 -8.93 -8.02 2.77
N ARG A 80 -8.57 -6.84 3.29
CA ARG A 80 -7.19 -6.55 3.73
C ARG A 80 -6.71 -7.50 4.83
N PRO A 81 -5.41 -7.88 4.87
CA PRO A 81 -4.35 -7.57 3.90
C PRO A 81 -4.33 -8.48 2.65
N GLY A 82 -5.39 -9.26 2.41
CA GLY A 82 -5.47 -10.30 1.39
C GLY A 82 -5.13 -11.71 1.91
N TYR A 83 -4.83 -11.85 3.20
CA TYR A 83 -4.48 -13.12 3.85
C TYR A 83 -4.83 -13.10 5.34
N GLY A 84 -4.64 -14.23 6.02
CA GLY A 84 -4.71 -14.35 7.48
C GLY A 84 -5.99 -15.02 8.01
N LEU A 85 -7.04 -15.17 7.19
CA LEU A 85 -8.18 -16.03 7.49
C LEU A 85 -8.27 -17.18 6.48
N ALA A 86 -8.90 -18.28 6.89
CA ALA A 86 -9.18 -19.40 6.00
C ALA A 86 -9.93 -18.93 4.74
N VAL A 87 -9.52 -19.48 3.59
CA VAL A 87 -10.13 -19.23 2.27
C VAL A 87 -9.83 -17.83 1.70
N ASP A 88 -8.91 -17.07 2.29
CA ASP A 88 -8.51 -15.76 1.78
C ASP A 88 -7.83 -15.81 0.41
N ASP A 89 -7.07 -16.87 0.14
CA ASP A 89 -6.47 -17.17 -1.17
C ASP A 89 -7.53 -17.24 -2.27
N TRP A 90 -8.63 -17.96 -2.01
CA TRP A 90 -9.77 -18.03 -2.92
C TRP A 90 -10.47 -16.66 -3.06
N ARG A 91 -10.69 -15.93 -1.96
CA ARG A 91 -11.33 -14.60 -2.02
C ARG A 91 -10.52 -13.59 -2.83
N VAL A 92 -9.19 -13.63 -2.71
CA VAL A 92 -8.30 -12.80 -3.53
C VAL A 92 -8.35 -13.23 -5.00
N ALA A 93 -8.37 -14.53 -5.29
CA ALA A 93 -8.52 -15.03 -6.65
C ALA A 93 -9.86 -14.59 -7.29
N GLU A 94 -10.97 -14.66 -6.56
CA GLU A 94 -12.28 -14.19 -7.04
C GLU A 94 -12.34 -12.68 -7.22
N THR A 95 -11.72 -11.91 -6.31
CA THR A 95 -11.58 -10.45 -6.44
C THR A 95 -10.78 -10.10 -7.70
N TRP A 96 -9.67 -10.80 -7.95
CA TRP A 96 -8.87 -10.65 -9.16
C TRP A 96 -9.70 -10.89 -10.43
N LYS A 97 -10.39 -12.04 -10.52
CA LYS A 97 -11.24 -12.39 -11.66
C LYS A 97 -12.33 -11.36 -11.94
N THR A 98 -12.89 -10.77 -10.88
CA THR A 98 -14.02 -9.84 -10.96
C THR A 98 -13.60 -8.43 -11.35
N VAL A 99 -12.48 -7.93 -10.80
CA VAL A 99 -12.12 -6.50 -10.89
C VAL A 99 -11.00 -6.21 -11.88
N GLN A 100 -10.02 -7.10 -12.02
CA GLN A 100 -8.86 -6.83 -12.87
C GLN A 100 -9.29 -6.62 -14.32
N GLY A 101 -8.90 -5.49 -14.90
CA GLY A 101 -9.27 -5.11 -16.27
C GLY A 101 -10.76 -4.86 -16.49
N LYS A 102 -11.59 -4.84 -15.43
CA LYS A 102 -13.05 -4.84 -15.48
C LYS A 102 -13.67 -3.74 -14.63
N LEU A 103 -13.09 -2.53 -14.68
CA LEU A 103 -13.76 -1.35 -14.13
C LEU A 103 -14.98 -1.02 -14.99
N ALA A 104 -16.13 -0.83 -14.34
CA ALA A 104 -17.41 -0.51 -14.96
C ALA A 104 -17.45 0.92 -15.51
N HIS A 105 -16.72 1.83 -14.89
CA HIS A 105 -16.65 3.23 -15.29
C HIS A 105 -15.19 3.69 -15.45
N ALA A 106 -14.91 4.41 -16.53
CA ALA A 106 -13.59 5.02 -16.80
C ALA A 106 -13.30 6.27 -15.94
N ALA A 107 -14.01 6.43 -14.81
CA ALA A 107 -13.90 7.59 -13.94
C ALA A 107 -12.56 7.58 -13.17
N PRO A 108 -11.89 8.74 -12.99
CA PRO A 108 -10.66 8.83 -12.20
C PRO A 108 -10.81 8.29 -10.77
N THR A 109 -11.99 8.47 -10.16
CA THR A 109 -12.31 7.95 -8.83
C THR A 109 -12.35 6.42 -8.81
N SER A 110 -12.95 5.76 -9.81
CA SER A 110 -12.94 4.30 -9.94
C SER A 110 -11.51 3.76 -10.11
N ARG A 111 -10.68 4.43 -10.92
CA ARG A 111 -9.27 4.04 -11.09
C ARG A 111 -8.48 4.16 -9.79
N THR A 112 -8.66 5.27 -9.08
CA THR A 112 -8.00 5.50 -7.78
C THR A 112 -8.41 4.45 -6.75
N GLU A 113 -9.70 4.14 -6.63
CA GLU A 113 -10.19 3.12 -5.68
C GLU A 113 -9.76 1.70 -6.07
N SER A 114 -9.55 1.42 -7.36
CA SER A 114 -8.93 0.19 -7.84
C SER A 114 -7.48 0.07 -7.36
N LEU A 115 -6.68 1.14 -7.48
CA LEU A 115 -5.30 1.16 -6.97
C LEU A 115 -5.26 0.92 -5.46
N ILE A 116 -6.16 1.57 -4.71
CA ILE A 116 -6.30 1.37 -3.26
C ILE A 116 -6.68 -0.08 -2.96
N LEU A 117 -7.66 -0.65 -3.65
CA LEU A 117 -8.06 -2.05 -3.48
C LEU A 117 -6.87 -3.00 -3.65
N TRP A 118 -6.12 -2.88 -4.75
CA TRP A 118 -4.97 -3.77 -5.00
C TRP A 118 -3.87 -3.59 -3.96
N ARG A 119 -3.63 -2.35 -3.50
CA ARG A 119 -2.66 -2.07 -2.45
C ARG A 119 -3.04 -2.76 -1.15
N ARG A 120 -4.32 -2.67 -0.76
CA ARG A 120 -4.85 -3.27 0.48
C ARG A 120 -4.73 -4.78 0.51
N ILE A 121 -4.84 -5.44 -0.64
CA ILE A 121 -4.82 -6.90 -0.74
C ILE A 121 -3.52 -7.46 -1.30
N ALA A 122 -2.49 -6.61 -1.44
CA ALA A 122 -1.24 -6.95 -2.12
C ALA A 122 -0.59 -8.22 -1.56
N GLY A 123 -0.67 -8.43 -0.25
CA GLY A 123 -0.09 -9.60 0.40
C GLY A 123 -0.77 -10.93 0.09
N GLY A 124 -2.00 -10.91 -0.41
CA GLY A 124 -2.69 -12.10 -0.90
C GLY A 124 -2.47 -12.38 -2.40
N LEU A 125 -1.90 -11.42 -3.14
CA LEU A 125 -1.68 -11.56 -4.58
C LEU A 125 -0.47 -12.45 -4.85
N ILE A 126 -0.62 -13.41 -5.76
CA ILE A 126 0.50 -14.25 -6.19
C ILE A 126 1.53 -13.43 -7.01
N PRO A 127 2.79 -13.87 -7.11
CA PRO A 127 3.84 -13.13 -7.82
C PRO A 127 3.49 -12.76 -9.27
N GLY A 128 2.75 -13.61 -9.99
CA GLY A 128 2.25 -13.31 -11.34
C GLY A 128 1.30 -12.12 -11.38
N GLN A 129 0.38 -12.03 -10.42
CA GLN A 129 -0.60 -10.94 -10.32
C GLN A 129 0.07 -9.62 -9.95
N GLN A 130 1.01 -9.64 -9.00
CA GLN A 130 1.77 -8.44 -8.64
C GLN A 130 2.57 -7.89 -9.82
N ARG A 131 3.22 -8.76 -10.60
CA ARG A 131 3.94 -8.34 -11.82
C ARG A 131 3.00 -7.73 -12.85
N ALA A 132 1.85 -8.37 -13.10
CA ALA A 132 0.85 -7.87 -14.04
C ALA A 132 0.27 -6.49 -13.65
N LEU A 133 0.12 -6.23 -12.35
CA LEU A 133 -0.25 -4.90 -11.86
C LEU A 133 0.88 -3.88 -12.02
N ALA A 134 2.11 -4.28 -11.70
CA ALA A 134 3.25 -3.36 -11.68
C ALA A 134 3.69 -2.91 -13.07
N GLU A 135 3.65 -3.78 -14.08
CA GLU A 135 4.20 -3.50 -15.42
C GLU A 135 3.69 -2.18 -16.05
N PRO A 136 2.36 -1.93 -16.18
CA PRO A 136 1.87 -0.65 -16.70
C PRO A 136 2.19 0.54 -15.78
N LEU A 137 2.27 0.30 -14.47
CA LEU A 137 2.59 1.35 -13.48
C LEU A 137 4.06 1.75 -13.51
N LEU A 138 4.97 0.80 -13.73
CA LEU A 138 6.40 1.06 -13.91
C LEU A 138 6.64 1.88 -15.18
N ALA A 139 5.94 1.60 -16.28
CA ALA A 139 6.01 2.43 -17.49
C ALA A 139 5.64 3.90 -17.20
N THR A 140 4.64 4.12 -16.35
CA THR A 140 4.24 5.45 -15.89
C THR A 140 5.33 6.12 -15.06
N VAL A 141 5.92 5.41 -14.09
CA VAL A 141 6.99 5.98 -13.25
C VAL A 141 8.24 6.29 -14.08
N ARG A 142 8.58 5.46 -15.08
CA ARG A 142 9.66 5.74 -16.05
C ARG A 142 9.42 7.04 -16.82
N ALA A 143 8.19 7.26 -17.30
CA ALA A 143 7.82 8.49 -17.98
C ALA A 143 7.92 9.72 -17.05
N LEU A 144 7.44 9.58 -15.81
CA LEU A 144 7.59 10.60 -14.76
C LEU A 144 9.06 10.91 -14.49
N HIS A 145 9.89 9.89 -14.26
CA HIS A 145 11.32 10.04 -14.01
C HIS A 145 12.00 10.77 -15.16
N LYS A 146 11.84 10.29 -16.41
CA LYS A 146 12.41 10.92 -17.61
C LYS A 146 12.05 12.40 -17.70
N ARG A 147 10.79 12.78 -17.45
CA ARG A 147 10.34 14.18 -17.51
C ARG A 147 11.06 15.08 -16.50
N HIS A 148 11.41 14.57 -15.33
CA HIS A 148 12.01 15.34 -14.23
C HIS A 148 13.54 15.23 -14.13
N THR A 149 14.17 14.35 -14.92
CA THR A 149 15.64 14.15 -14.92
C THR A 149 16.31 14.52 -16.24
N SER A 150 15.63 14.40 -17.40
CA SER A 150 16.27 14.51 -18.72
C SER A 150 16.12 15.87 -19.45
N GLY A 151 15.67 16.94 -18.77
CA GLY A 151 15.67 18.32 -19.30
C GLY A 151 14.82 18.61 -20.54
N GLY A 152 14.22 17.61 -21.20
CA GLY A 152 13.64 17.72 -22.55
C GLY A 152 12.16 17.35 -22.70
N GLY A 153 11.34 17.43 -21.66
CA GLY A 153 9.92 17.08 -21.72
C GLY A 153 8.97 18.23 -22.06
N LYS A 154 9.11 18.89 -23.21
CA LYS A 154 7.98 19.65 -23.80
C LYS A 154 7.09 18.64 -24.51
N GLY A 155 5.97 18.25 -23.89
CA GLY A 155 4.91 17.52 -24.58
C GLY A 155 4.58 16.14 -24.00
N SER A 156 3.74 16.13 -22.97
CA SER A 156 2.48 15.37 -22.93
C SER A 156 1.75 15.83 -21.67
N ASP A 157 0.42 15.91 -21.70
CA ASP A 157 -0.39 16.18 -20.52
C ASP A 157 -0.02 15.24 -19.35
N PRO A 158 -0.33 15.61 -18.09
CA PRO A 158 -0.14 14.71 -16.95
C PRO A 158 -0.78 13.36 -17.27
N THR A 159 0.02 12.29 -17.33
CA THR A 159 -0.49 10.93 -17.51
C THR A 159 -1.51 10.59 -16.41
N PHE A 160 -1.34 11.20 -15.23
CA PHE A 160 -2.25 11.09 -14.09
C PHE A 160 -2.38 12.40 -13.33
N GLN A 161 -3.52 12.55 -12.66
CA GLN A 161 -3.73 13.56 -11.64
C GLN A 161 -2.85 13.25 -10.40
N PRO A 162 -2.45 14.24 -9.59
CA PRO A 162 -1.56 14.03 -8.44
C PRO A 162 -2.03 12.95 -7.45
N HIS A 163 -3.35 12.85 -7.22
CA HIS A 163 -3.94 11.84 -6.34
C HIS A 163 -3.77 10.40 -6.86
N GLU A 164 -3.87 10.21 -8.18
CA GLU A 164 -3.69 8.91 -8.81
C GLU A 164 -2.20 8.52 -8.79
N ALA A 165 -1.29 9.49 -9.00
CA ALA A 165 0.15 9.26 -8.86
C ALA A 165 0.57 8.81 -7.44
N LEU A 166 -0.05 9.36 -6.38
CA LEU A 166 0.17 8.92 -5.00
C LEU A 166 -0.15 7.44 -4.82
N GLU A 167 -1.32 7.00 -5.29
CA GLU A 167 -1.75 5.61 -5.13
C GLU A 167 -0.98 4.65 -6.05
N VAL A 168 -0.50 5.10 -7.21
CA VAL A 168 0.43 4.32 -8.04
C VAL A 168 1.73 4.02 -7.29
N LEU A 169 2.34 5.04 -6.68
CA LEU A 169 3.57 4.87 -5.91
C LEU A 169 3.35 3.96 -4.69
N ARG A 170 2.25 4.17 -3.96
CA ARG A 170 1.90 3.33 -2.81
C ARG A 170 1.59 1.88 -3.19
N LEU A 171 0.93 1.65 -4.32
CA LEU A 171 0.71 0.30 -4.81
C LEU A 171 2.05 -0.36 -5.16
N LEU A 172 2.88 0.29 -5.97
CA LEU A 172 4.19 -0.25 -6.35
C LEU A 172 5.08 -0.59 -5.14
N GLY A 173 5.12 0.29 -4.13
CA GLY A 173 5.85 0.03 -2.88
C GLY A 173 5.28 -1.14 -2.08
N ALA A 174 3.96 -1.39 -2.17
CA ALA A 174 3.31 -2.48 -1.46
C ALA A 174 3.52 -3.86 -2.12
N LEU A 175 4.03 -3.95 -3.36
CA LEU A 175 4.20 -5.20 -4.11
C LEU A 175 5.55 -5.90 -3.80
N GLU A 176 5.59 -6.65 -2.71
CA GLU A 176 6.83 -7.26 -2.20
C GLU A 176 7.29 -8.51 -2.98
N HIS A 177 6.44 -9.08 -3.85
CA HIS A 177 6.82 -10.18 -4.75
C HIS A 177 7.44 -9.72 -6.06
N LEU A 178 7.66 -8.41 -6.25
CA LEU A 178 8.37 -7.94 -7.43
C LEU A 178 9.79 -8.53 -7.51
N PRO A 179 10.29 -8.84 -8.72
CA PRO A 179 11.69 -9.21 -8.92
C PRO A 179 12.62 -8.14 -8.34
N VAL A 180 13.75 -8.58 -7.78
CA VAL A 180 14.76 -7.70 -7.18
C VAL A 180 15.18 -6.59 -8.15
N GLU A 181 15.38 -6.93 -9.43
CA GLU A 181 15.78 -5.93 -10.44
C GLU A 181 14.74 -4.84 -10.67
N SER A 182 13.44 -5.20 -10.65
CA SER A 182 12.37 -4.22 -10.74
C SER A 182 12.33 -3.32 -9.51
N LYS A 183 12.61 -3.86 -8.32
CA LYS A 183 12.73 -3.05 -7.09
C LYS A 183 13.93 -2.11 -7.16
N ILE A 184 15.06 -2.58 -7.68
CA ILE A 184 16.28 -1.77 -7.84
C ILE A 184 16.04 -0.62 -8.82
N GLU A 185 15.50 -0.93 -9.99
CA GLU A 185 15.16 0.06 -11.02
C GLU A 185 14.22 1.14 -10.44
N LEU A 186 13.13 0.71 -9.81
CA LEU A 186 12.16 1.62 -9.21
C LEU A 186 12.79 2.46 -8.10
N GLY A 187 13.53 1.86 -7.18
CA GLY A 187 14.15 2.58 -6.07
C GLY A 187 15.14 3.65 -6.52
N ARG A 188 15.97 3.37 -7.54
CA ARG A 188 16.86 4.37 -8.14
C ARG A 188 16.09 5.53 -8.77
N MET A 189 15.01 5.25 -9.50
CA MET A 189 14.14 6.30 -10.02
C MET A 189 13.53 7.15 -8.90
N LEU A 190 13.04 6.53 -7.82
CA LEU A 190 12.45 7.24 -6.69
C LEU A 190 13.47 8.12 -5.96
N LEU A 191 14.71 7.66 -5.80
CA LEU A 191 15.80 8.46 -5.25
C LEU A 191 16.08 9.72 -6.10
N ASP A 192 16.04 9.62 -7.43
CA ASP A 192 16.22 10.78 -8.30
C ASP A 192 15.06 11.77 -8.24
N LEU A 193 13.85 11.28 -7.96
CA LEU A 193 12.64 12.08 -7.86
C LEU A 193 12.48 12.75 -6.49
N LEU A 194 12.97 12.12 -5.41
CA LEU A 194 12.83 12.58 -4.03
C LEU A 194 13.25 14.05 -3.78
N PRO A 195 14.40 14.54 -4.29
CA PRO A 195 14.83 15.93 -4.06
C PRO A 195 14.13 16.95 -4.99
N LYS A 196 13.26 16.52 -5.91
CA LYS A 196 12.65 17.40 -6.91
C LYS A 196 11.52 18.22 -6.28
N LYS A 197 11.77 19.51 -6.03
CA LYS A 197 10.77 20.48 -5.50
C LYS A 197 9.40 20.46 -6.22
N LYS A 198 9.37 20.20 -7.54
CA LYS A 198 8.12 20.12 -8.33
C LYS A 198 7.26 18.89 -7.98
N LEU A 199 7.82 17.92 -7.27
CA LEU A 199 7.17 16.68 -6.84
C LEU A 199 6.84 16.67 -5.35
N GLU A 200 6.92 17.82 -4.68
CA GLU A 200 6.55 17.97 -3.26
C GLU A 200 5.20 17.32 -2.92
N PRO A 201 4.11 17.49 -3.72
CA PRO A 201 2.82 16.88 -3.40
C PRO A 201 2.82 15.35 -3.34
N ILE A 202 3.82 14.69 -3.93
CA ILE A 202 3.95 13.22 -3.93
C ILE A 202 5.18 12.72 -3.18
N ARG A 203 5.98 13.63 -2.59
CA ARG A 203 7.27 13.31 -1.95
C ARG A 203 7.12 12.25 -0.85
N ALA A 204 6.11 12.38 0.00
CA ALA A 204 5.82 11.41 1.05
C ALA A 204 5.56 9.99 0.49
N ALA A 205 4.85 9.87 -0.63
CA ALA A 205 4.60 8.57 -1.28
C ALA A 205 5.86 8.01 -1.96
N VAL A 206 6.70 8.87 -2.53
CA VAL A 206 8.02 8.48 -3.07
C VAL A 206 8.90 7.90 -1.97
N ALA A 207 9.05 8.62 -0.86
CA ALA A 207 9.84 8.16 0.29
C ALA A 207 9.27 6.85 0.83
N TRP A 208 7.97 6.79 1.10
CA TRP A 208 7.31 5.59 1.61
C TRP A 208 7.52 4.37 0.71
N ALA A 209 7.34 4.51 -0.61
CA ALA A 209 7.52 3.42 -1.55
C ALA A 209 8.97 2.92 -1.56
N LEU A 210 9.94 3.83 -1.51
CA LEU A 210 11.36 3.48 -1.38
C LEU A 210 11.64 2.69 -0.10
N GLY A 211 11.04 3.08 1.02
CA GLY A 211 11.17 2.37 2.31
C GLY A 211 10.63 0.95 2.25
N ARG A 212 9.49 0.74 1.58
CA ARG A 212 8.89 -0.58 1.41
C ARG A 212 9.68 -1.48 0.46
N LEU A 213 10.15 -0.93 -0.67
CA LEU A 213 10.99 -1.66 -1.64
C LEU A 213 12.32 -2.08 -1.02
N GLY A 214 12.91 -1.22 -0.20
CA GLY A 214 14.18 -1.42 0.48
C GLY A 214 14.11 -2.16 1.80
N ALA A 215 12.92 -2.51 2.30
CA ALA A 215 12.75 -3.07 3.64
C ALA A 215 13.59 -4.34 3.86
N ARG A 216 14.39 -4.36 4.92
CA ARG A 216 15.19 -5.55 5.30
C ARG A 216 14.32 -6.68 5.85
N GLN A 217 13.16 -6.32 6.40
CA GLN A 217 12.10 -7.21 6.85
C GLN A 217 10.83 -6.90 6.05
N PRO A 218 10.57 -7.62 4.95
CA PRO A 218 9.31 -7.52 4.21
C PRO A 218 8.12 -7.83 5.12
N ALA A 219 6.95 -7.27 4.82
CA ALA A 219 5.73 -7.52 5.57
C ALA A 219 5.10 -8.88 5.23
N TYR A 220 5.31 -9.38 4.01
CA TYR A 220 4.78 -10.68 3.56
C TYR A 220 5.63 -11.32 2.44
N GLY A 221 6.49 -10.55 1.77
CA GLY A 221 7.34 -11.03 0.68
C GLY A 221 8.44 -11.96 1.17
N PRO A 222 8.98 -12.82 0.28
CA PRO A 222 10.01 -13.77 0.66
C PRO A 222 11.34 -13.05 0.92
N LEU A 223 12.10 -13.52 1.91
CA LEU A 223 13.35 -12.88 2.33
C LEU A 223 14.44 -12.87 1.24
N ASN A 224 14.35 -13.77 0.26
CA ASN A 224 15.26 -13.82 -0.89
C ASN A 224 14.94 -12.80 -1.99
N SER A 225 13.86 -12.01 -1.86
CA SER A 225 13.51 -10.93 -2.80
C SER A 225 13.84 -9.53 -2.28
N VAL A 226 14.56 -9.44 -1.15
CA VAL A 226 15.03 -8.18 -0.58
C VAL A 226 16.14 -7.60 -1.46
N VAL A 227 16.15 -6.27 -1.64
CA VAL A 227 17.20 -5.56 -2.38
C VAL A 227 18.58 -5.84 -1.75
N PRO A 228 19.63 -6.16 -2.53
CA PRO A 228 20.96 -6.49 -1.99
C PRO A 228 21.53 -5.42 -1.05
N VAL A 229 22.35 -5.85 -0.09
CA VAL A 229 22.97 -4.97 0.94
C VAL A 229 23.73 -3.80 0.30
N GLY A 230 24.48 -4.03 -0.77
CA GLY A 230 25.22 -2.97 -1.48
C GLY A 230 24.31 -1.90 -2.07
N GLU A 231 23.19 -2.28 -2.70
CA GLU A 231 22.21 -1.32 -3.21
C GLU A 231 21.52 -0.57 -2.07
N ALA A 232 21.13 -1.26 -1.00
CA ALA A 232 20.50 -0.64 0.16
C ALA A 232 21.42 0.39 0.83
N ALA A 233 22.72 0.08 0.96
CA ALA A 233 23.73 0.99 1.47
C ALA A 233 23.88 2.24 0.58
N ALA A 234 23.96 2.06 -0.74
CA ALA A 234 24.03 3.18 -1.69
C ALA A 234 22.78 4.08 -1.63
N TRP A 235 21.59 3.49 -1.43
CA TRP A 235 20.35 4.26 -1.24
C TRP A 235 20.38 5.05 0.06
N LEU A 236 20.86 4.43 1.15
CA LEU A 236 21.02 5.10 2.44
C LEU A 236 21.96 6.29 2.35
N GLU A 237 23.12 6.17 1.70
CA GLU A 237 24.04 7.30 1.55
C GLU A 237 23.37 8.52 0.93
N ARG A 238 22.52 8.31 -0.08
CA ARG A 238 21.74 9.39 -0.69
C ARG A 238 20.68 9.97 0.24
N LEU A 239 19.99 9.14 1.01
CA LEU A 239 18.96 9.57 1.95
C LEU A 239 19.53 10.34 3.14
N LEU A 240 20.68 9.92 3.66
CA LEU A 240 21.37 10.59 4.76
C LEU A 240 21.89 11.98 4.34
N ALA A 241 22.12 12.19 3.05
CA ALA A 241 22.56 13.46 2.47
C ALA A 241 21.40 14.41 2.06
N GLU A 242 20.14 14.02 2.26
CA GLU A 242 19.00 14.89 1.94
C GLU A 242 19.01 16.15 2.82
N GLU A 243 18.88 17.33 2.19
CA GLU A 243 18.92 18.63 2.91
C GLU A 243 17.74 18.84 3.86
N ARG A 244 16.60 18.19 3.57
CA ARG A 244 15.32 18.37 4.29
C ARG A 244 14.65 17.01 4.51
N PRO A 245 15.18 16.15 5.39
CA PRO A 245 14.53 14.90 5.70
C PRO A 245 13.24 15.17 6.49
N ASP A 246 12.18 14.44 6.12
CA ASP A 246 10.91 14.46 6.85
C ASP A 246 10.69 13.10 7.54
N ALA A 247 9.56 12.96 8.24
CA ALA A 247 9.21 11.71 8.92
C ALA A 247 9.14 10.50 7.98
N MET A 248 8.81 10.69 6.69
CA MET A 248 8.79 9.60 5.72
C MET A 248 10.19 9.20 5.25
N VAL A 249 11.11 10.15 5.14
CA VAL A 249 12.54 9.83 4.91
C VAL A 249 13.12 9.07 6.10
N GLN A 250 12.81 9.48 7.34
CA GLN A 250 13.21 8.72 8.54
C GLN A 250 12.64 7.29 8.53
N PHE A 251 11.35 7.14 8.21
CA PHE A 251 10.72 5.83 8.03
C PHE A 251 11.48 4.96 7.00
N THR A 252 11.86 5.55 5.87
CA THR A 252 12.60 4.85 4.80
C THR A 252 13.98 4.42 5.26
N VAL A 253 14.71 5.30 5.95
CA VAL A 253 16.03 5.02 6.53
C VAL A 253 15.94 3.87 7.53
N VAL A 254 14.94 3.87 8.43
CA VAL A 254 14.72 2.79 9.40
C VAL A 254 14.42 1.46 8.69
N ASN A 255 13.53 1.43 7.71
CA ASN A 255 13.20 0.18 6.99
C ASN A 255 14.37 -0.40 6.21
N LEU A 256 15.22 0.45 5.63
CA LEU A 256 16.45 0.06 4.92
C LEU A 256 17.55 -0.46 5.83
N SER A 257 17.55 -0.06 7.11
CA SER A 257 18.65 -0.33 8.05
C SER A 257 18.28 -1.19 9.26
N ARG A 258 17.00 -1.53 9.42
CA ARG A 258 16.49 -2.39 10.51
C ARG A 258 17.28 -3.69 10.56
N ARG A 259 17.81 -3.99 11.74
CA ARG A 259 18.57 -5.22 11.97
C ARG A 259 17.63 -6.43 11.93
N THR A 260 18.12 -7.50 11.33
CA THR A 260 17.37 -8.75 11.11
C THR A 260 18.02 -9.95 11.77
N GLY A 261 19.31 -9.87 12.11
CA GLY A 261 20.10 -10.99 12.62
C GLY A 261 20.64 -11.89 11.51
N ASP A 262 20.40 -11.54 10.25
CA ASP A 262 20.85 -12.29 9.07
C ASP A 262 21.95 -11.51 8.35
N ARG A 263 23.16 -12.08 8.35
CA ARG A 263 24.36 -11.46 7.74
C ARG A 263 24.22 -11.12 6.26
N PHE A 264 23.30 -11.77 5.53
CA PHE A 264 23.11 -11.53 4.10
C PHE A 264 22.12 -10.38 3.82
N ARG A 265 21.38 -9.93 4.84
CA ARG A 265 20.40 -8.83 4.73
C ARG A 265 20.78 -7.63 5.57
N ASP A 266 21.48 -7.84 6.69
CA ASP A 266 21.94 -6.79 7.57
C ASP A 266 23.04 -5.96 6.91
N LEU A 267 22.93 -4.65 7.06
CA LEU A 267 23.99 -3.71 6.68
C LEU A 267 25.20 -3.87 7.61
N ALA A 268 26.37 -3.46 7.15
CA ALA A 268 27.57 -3.42 7.98
C ALA A 268 27.39 -2.50 9.22
N ASP A 269 28.08 -2.83 10.30
CA ASP A 269 27.92 -2.18 11.60
C ASP A 269 28.25 -0.68 11.56
N ASP A 270 29.26 -0.30 10.78
CA ASP A 270 29.68 1.08 10.54
C ASP A 270 28.59 1.90 9.80
N VAL A 271 27.93 1.29 8.80
CA VAL A 271 26.80 1.91 8.10
C VAL A 271 25.63 2.12 9.07
N ARG A 272 25.31 1.12 9.91
CA ARG A 272 24.23 1.26 10.91
C ARG A 272 24.56 2.29 11.99
N ALA A 273 25.81 2.40 12.41
CA ALA A 273 26.24 3.44 13.35
C ALA A 273 25.99 4.85 12.79
N ARG A 274 26.39 5.10 11.53
CA ARG A 274 26.10 6.37 10.84
C ARG A 274 24.60 6.66 10.75
N VAL A 275 23.78 5.63 10.52
CA VAL A 275 22.32 5.78 10.49
C VAL A 275 21.77 6.15 11.87
N LEU A 276 22.27 5.54 12.94
CA LEU A 276 21.83 5.83 14.30
C LEU A 276 22.16 7.27 14.71
N ASP A 277 23.37 7.75 14.38
CA ASP A 277 23.79 9.13 14.61
C ASP A 277 22.88 10.10 13.85
N TRP A 278 22.66 9.83 12.56
CA TRP A 278 21.76 10.65 11.74
C TRP A 278 20.33 10.66 12.28
N LEU A 279 19.78 9.51 12.69
CA LEU A 279 18.43 9.43 13.27
C LEU A 279 18.34 10.23 14.58
N ALA A 280 19.39 10.21 15.41
CA ALA A 280 19.44 11.04 16.62
C ALA A 280 19.46 12.54 16.28
N ASP A 281 20.26 12.96 15.30
CA ASP A 281 20.32 14.34 14.83
C ASP A 281 19.00 14.83 14.24
N GLN A 282 18.26 13.94 13.56
CA GLN A 282 16.94 14.24 13.01
C GLN A 282 15.79 14.12 14.04
N GLY A 283 16.11 13.88 15.32
CA GLY A 283 15.13 13.81 16.40
C GLY A 283 14.21 12.59 16.34
N ALA A 284 14.66 11.48 15.74
CA ALA A 284 13.88 10.25 15.69
C ALA A 284 13.68 9.66 17.11
N GLY A 285 12.50 9.08 17.36
CA GLY A 285 12.16 8.46 18.63
C GLY A 285 13.02 7.23 18.96
N GLU A 286 13.08 6.85 20.25
CA GLU A 286 13.93 5.73 20.68
C GLU A 286 13.56 4.41 20.02
N HIS A 287 12.26 4.15 19.78
CA HIS A 287 11.82 2.92 19.13
C HIS A 287 12.43 2.77 17.72
N ALA A 288 12.40 3.83 16.91
CA ALA A 288 13.00 3.84 15.57
C ALA A 288 14.50 3.53 15.61
N ARG A 289 15.22 4.08 16.59
CA ARG A 289 16.66 3.82 16.79
C ARG A 289 16.91 2.39 17.28
N ALA A 290 16.07 1.87 18.17
CA ALA A 290 16.14 0.49 18.67
C ALA A 290 15.96 -0.52 17.52
N LEU A 291 15.03 -0.29 16.59
CA LEU A 291 14.85 -1.14 15.40
C LEU A 291 16.12 -1.26 14.54
N VAL A 292 16.89 -0.18 14.40
CA VAL A 292 18.16 -0.19 13.66
C VAL A 292 19.28 -0.85 14.46
N ARG A 293 19.31 -0.63 15.78
CA ARG A 293 20.35 -1.15 16.68
C ARG A 293 20.22 -2.66 16.94
N GLU A 294 19.01 -3.08 17.26
CA GLU A 294 18.69 -4.38 17.86
C GLU A 294 17.74 -5.19 16.98
N GLY A 295 17.01 -4.55 16.08
CA GLY A 295 15.89 -5.18 15.37
C GLY A 295 14.63 -5.14 16.24
N GLY A 296 13.75 -6.13 16.09
CA GLY A 296 12.50 -6.20 16.87
C GLY A 296 11.29 -6.25 15.95
N GLN A 297 10.12 -5.82 16.45
CA GLN A 297 8.87 -5.69 15.68
C GLN A 297 8.43 -4.23 15.63
N LEU A 298 7.78 -3.85 14.53
CA LEU A 298 7.17 -2.52 14.39
C LEU A 298 6.01 -2.36 15.37
N ASP A 299 5.86 -1.17 15.94
CA ASP A 299 4.69 -0.83 16.75
C ASP A 299 3.41 -0.68 15.90
N ALA A 300 2.27 -0.44 16.54
CA ALA A 300 0.99 -0.33 15.83
C ALA A 300 0.94 0.85 14.84
N GLU A 301 1.60 1.97 15.16
CA GLU A 301 1.65 3.14 14.29
C GLU A 301 2.53 2.88 13.08
N GLU A 302 3.69 2.26 13.27
CA GLU A 302 4.62 1.87 12.22
C GLU A 302 4.05 0.77 11.33
N GLN A 303 3.34 -0.21 11.89
CA GLN A 303 2.57 -1.19 11.11
C GLN A 303 1.51 -0.50 10.26
N SER A 304 0.75 0.44 10.84
CA SER A 304 -0.23 1.23 10.09
C SER A 304 0.42 2.03 8.95
N ARG A 305 1.62 2.60 9.18
CA ARG A 305 2.41 3.23 8.12
C ARG A 305 2.81 2.21 7.05
N VAL A 306 3.28 1.02 7.40
CA VAL A 306 3.69 -0.05 6.48
C VAL A 306 2.55 -0.54 5.57
N PHE A 307 1.34 -0.70 6.10
CA PHE A 307 0.18 -1.13 5.31
C PHE A 307 -0.59 0.05 4.69
N GLY A 308 -0.31 1.27 5.14
CA GLY A 308 -1.05 2.49 4.82
C GLY A 308 -2.46 2.54 5.44
N GLU A 309 -2.81 1.56 6.28
CA GLU A 309 -3.98 1.52 7.17
C GLU A 309 -3.80 0.44 8.25
N ALA A 310 -4.58 0.50 9.33
CA ALA A 310 -4.52 -0.49 10.40
C ALA A 310 -5.04 -1.87 9.96
N LEU A 311 -4.34 -2.92 10.41
CA LEU A 311 -4.78 -4.32 10.24
C LEU A 311 -6.10 -4.58 10.97
N PRO A 312 -6.96 -5.47 10.45
CA PRO A 312 -8.20 -5.88 11.14
C PRO A 312 -7.95 -6.46 12.54
N LYS A 313 -8.88 -6.21 13.46
CA LYS A 313 -8.86 -6.86 14.79
C LYS A 313 -8.87 -8.39 14.62
N GLY A 314 -7.94 -9.05 15.31
CA GLY A 314 -7.77 -10.51 15.29
C GLY A 314 -6.74 -11.04 14.29
N LEU A 315 -6.18 -10.20 13.41
CA LEU A 315 -5.02 -10.56 12.59
C LEU A 315 -3.73 -10.10 13.25
N ARG A 316 -2.73 -10.98 13.27
CA ARG A 316 -1.34 -10.65 13.64
C ARG A 316 -0.43 -11.10 12.51
N LEU A 317 0.65 -10.34 12.30
CA LEU A 317 1.74 -10.75 11.41
C LEU A 317 2.39 -12.02 11.99
N MET A 318 2.78 -12.94 11.10
CA MET A 318 3.64 -14.08 11.46
C MET A 318 5.11 -13.66 11.40
#